data_AF-A0A1Y4C991-F1
#
_entry.id   AF-A0A1Y4C991-F1
#
_cell.length_a   1.000
_cell.length_b   1.000
_cell.length_c   1.000
_cell.angle_alpha   90.00
_cell.angle_beta   90.00
_cell.angle_gamma   90.00
#
_symmetry.space_group_name_H-M   'P 1'
#
loop_
_entity.id
_entity.type
_entity.pdbx_description
1 polymer ?
#
loop_
_entity_poly.entity_id
_entity_poly.type
_entity_poly.pdbx_seq_one_letter_code
_entity_poly.pdbx_strand_id
1 'polypeptide(L)' 'MAKNHPFRDGNKRSAVHSMLVFLYINEIELEYTQLELEEMIIAVADNRMSSDELKDWIEKRIQKK' A
#
# COMPACT_ATOMS: atom_id res chain seq x y z
N MET A 1 11.79 -12.90 23.59
CA MET A 1 11.87 -12.74 22.12
C MET A 1 10.47 -12.74 21.57
N ALA A 2 10.01 -11.55 21.17
CA ALA A 2 8.62 -11.18 20.95
C ALA A 2 7.97 -11.91 19.76
N LYS A 3 7.46 -13.11 20.02
CA LYS A 3 6.49 -13.80 19.17
C LYS A 3 5.10 -13.59 19.76
N ASN A 4 4.55 -12.37 19.66
CA ASN A 4 3.12 -12.13 19.91
C ASN A 4 2.71 -10.83 19.19
N HIS A 5 1.95 -11.03 18.11
CA HIS A 5 1.23 -10.06 17.31
C HIS A 5 0.67 -8.85 18.08
N PRO A 6 1.14 -7.62 17.84
CA PRO A 6 0.44 -6.43 18.31
C PRO A 6 -0.60 -5.91 17.32
N PHE A 7 -0.78 -6.51 16.13
CA PHE A 7 -1.40 -5.77 15.03
C PHE A 7 -2.27 -6.65 14.12
N ARG A 8 -3.56 -6.72 14.44
CA ARG A 8 -4.51 -7.70 13.91
C ARG A 8 -5.24 -7.29 12.62
N ASP A 9 -5.20 -6.04 12.16
CA ASP A 9 -5.68 -5.63 10.80
C ASP A 9 -5.44 -4.13 10.54
N GLY A 10 -5.46 -3.31 11.61
CA GLY A 10 -5.25 -1.85 11.53
C GLY A 10 -3.89 -1.44 10.96
N ASN A 11 -2.81 -2.18 11.26
CA ASN A 11 -1.46 -1.80 10.82
C ASN A 11 -1.27 -1.83 9.31
N LYS A 12 -1.98 -2.68 8.59
CA LYS A 12 -1.78 -2.79 7.14
C LYS A 12 -2.41 -1.61 6.42
N ARG A 13 -3.59 -1.17 6.86
CA ARG A 13 -4.20 0.08 6.39
C ARG A 13 -3.33 1.28 6.71
N SER A 14 -2.81 1.36 7.94
CA SER A 14 -1.86 2.41 8.32
C SER A 14 -0.55 2.35 7.53
N ALA A 15 -0.05 1.16 7.19
CA ALA A 15 1.16 0.98 6.38
C ALA A 15 0.94 1.43 4.94
N VAL A 16 -0.18 1.07 4.30
CA VAL A 16 -0.51 1.53 2.95
C VAL A 16 -0.72 3.05 2.92
N HIS A 17 -1.37 3.61 3.94
CA HIS A 17 -1.51 5.07 4.04
C HIS A 17 -0.15 5.77 4.21
N SER A 18 0.73 5.23 5.06
CA SER A 18 2.09 5.76 5.24
C SER A 18 2.93 5.69 3.96
N MET A 19 2.75 4.62 3.18
CA MET A 19 3.38 4.46 1.87
C MET A 19 2.92 5.52 0.87
N LEU A 20 1.62 5.82 0.78
CA LEU A 20 1.11 6.88 -0.10
C LEU A 20 1.67 8.25 0.29
N VAL A 21 1.70 8.56 1.59
CA VAL A 21 2.31 9.80 2.09
C VAL A 21 3.79 9.87 1.76
N PHE A 22 4.53 8.76 1.91
CA PHE A 22 5.94 8.70 1.53
C PHE A 22 6.15 9.00 0.04
N LEU A 23 5.37 8.39 -0.85
CA LEU A 23 5.46 8.66 -2.29
C LEU A 23 5.15 10.12 -2.62
N TYR A 24 4.09 10.67 -2.02
CA TYR A 24 3.72 12.07 -2.18
C TYR A 24 4.84 13.04 -1.74
N ILE A 25 5.49 12.79 -0.60
CA ILE A 25 6.62 13.60 -0.12
C ILE A 25 7.83 13.51 -1.07
N ASN A 26 7.99 12.40 -1.79
CA ASN A 26 9.04 12.22 -2.80
C ASN A 26 8.60 12.70 -4.20
N GLU A 27 7.51 13.47 -4.31
CA GLU A 27 6.97 13.99 -5.57
C GLU A 27 6.61 12.90 -6.60
N ILE A 28 6.34 11.69 -6.12
CA ILE A 28 5.88 10.57 -6.94
C ILE A 28 4.35 10.55 -6.88
N GLU A 29 3.71 10.92 -8.00
CA GLU A 29 2.27 10.80 -8.17
C GLU A 29 1.92 9.43 -8.77
N LEU A 30 0.89 8.79 -8.20
CA LEU A 30 0.34 7.55 -8.69
C LEU A 30 -0.98 7.82 -9.41
N GLU A 31 -1.16 7.24 -10.59
CA GLU A 31 -2.44 7.24 -11.29
C GLU A 31 -3.26 6.01 -10.88
N TYR A 32 -4.34 6.25 -10.14
CA TYR A 32 -5.33 5.23 -9.78
C TYR A 32 -6.71 5.86 -9.62
N THR A 33 -7.74 5.05 -9.80
CA THR A 33 -9.09 5.39 -9.35
C THR A 33 -9.26 5.11 -7.86
N GLN A 34 -10.25 5.75 -7.24
CA GLN A 34 -10.61 5.50 -5.84
C GLN A 34 -10.93 4.01 -5.60
N LEU A 35 -11.61 3.37 -6.56
CA LEU A 35 -11.96 1.95 -6.48
C LEU A 35 -10.71 1.05 -6.47
N GLU A 36 -9.77 1.28 -7.39
CA GLU A 36 -8.52 0.50 -7.43
C GLU A 36 -7.69 0.66 -6.15
N LEU A 37 -7.69 1.87 -5.58
CA LEU A 37 -7.02 2.13 -4.30
C LEU A 37 -7.68 1.34 -3.16
N GLU A 38 -9.01 1.37 -3.06
CA GLU A 38 -9.76 0.64 -2.04
C GLU A 38 -9.56 -0.88 -2.17
N GLU A 39 -9.66 -1.42 -3.39
CA GLU A 39 -9.43 -2.84 -3.66
C GLU A 39 -8.02 -3.27 -3.28
N MET A 40 -7.01 -2.45 -3.59
CA MET A 40 -5.62 -2.71 -3.21
C MET A 40 -5.44 -2.70 -1.69
N ILE A 41 -6.00 -1.71 -0.98
CA ILE A 41 -5.93 -1.63 0.48
C ILE A 41 -6.55 -2.87 1.13
N ILE A 42 -7.72 -3.30 0.64
CA ILE A 42 -8.40 -4.51 1.14
C ILE A 42 -7.56 -5.74 0.83
N ALA A 43 -7.01 -5.88 -0.38
CA ALA A 43 -6.18 -7.00 -0.77
C ALA A 43 -4.92 -7.13 0.12
N VAL A 44 -4.25 -6.02 0.44
CA VAL A 44 -3.12 -6.00 1.36
C VAL A 44 -3.57 -6.38 2.78
N ALA A 45 -4.67 -5.80 3.26
CA ALA A 45 -5.23 -6.10 4.58
C ALA A 45 -5.54 -7.60 4.75
N ASP A 46 -6.13 -8.22 3.74
CA ASP A 46 -6.52 -9.63 3.71
C ASP A 46 -5.35 -10.60 3.44
N ASN A 47 -4.10 -10.11 3.26
CA ASN A 47 -2.97 -10.91 2.74
C ASN A 47 -3.20 -11.52 1.34
N ARG A 48 -4.11 -10.96 0.54
CA ARG A 48 -4.34 -11.36 -0.86
C ARG A 48 -3.36 -10.69 -1.84
N MET A 49 -2.59 -9.71 -1.36
CA MET A 49 -1.51 -9.05 -2.10
C MET A 49 -0.25 -9.04 -1.25
N SER A 50 0.83 -9.61 -1.78
CA SER A 50 2.16 -9.61 -1.19
C SER A 50 2.85 -8.25 -1.35
N SER A 51 3.97 -8.05 -0.63
CA SER A 51 4.77 -6.83 -0.76
C SER A 51 5.37 -6.66 -2.16
N ASP A 52 5.72 -7.76 -2.83
CA ASP A 52 6.26 -7.71 -4.20
C ASP A 52 5.17 -7.34 -5.21
N GLU A 53 3.96 -7.91 -5.07
CA GLU A 53 2.82 -7.54 -5.92
C GLU A 53 2.39 -6.08 -5.70
N LEU A 54 2.45 -5.60 -4.45
CA LEU A 54 2.19 -4.20 -4.13
C LEU A 54 3.23 -3.28 -4.79
N LYS A 55 4.51 -3.66 -4.75
CA LYS A 55 5.58 -2.93 -5.42
C LYS A 55 5.32 -2.84 -6.94
N ASP A 56 5.00 -3.96 -7.57
CA ASP A 56 4.68 -4.01 -9.00
C ASP A 56 3.43 -3.17 -9.34
N TRP A 57 2.43 -3.16 -8.46
CA TRP A 57 1.22 -2.35 -8.62
C TRP A 57 1.54 -0.84 -8.60
N ILE A 58 2.45 -0.42 -7.72
CA ILE A 58 2.92 0.96 -7.60
C ILE A 58 3.73 1.33 -8.84
N GLU A 59 4.74 0.54 -9.22
CA GLU A 59 5.63 0.83 -10.36
C GLU A 59 4.86 1.03 -11.67
N LYS A 60 3.77 0.29 -11.88
CA LYS A 60 2.89 0.43 -13.06
C LYS A 60 2.08 1.73 -13.09
N ARG A 61 1.94 2.41 -11.95
CA ARG A 61 1.09 3.60 -11.76
C ARG A 61 1.89 4.86 -11.47
N ILE A 62 3.21 4.77 -11.31
CA ILE A 62 4.08 5.93 -11.19
C ILE A 62 3.99 6.76 -12.47
N GLN A 63 3.51 7.98 -12.33
CA GLN A 63 3.66 9.00 -13.37
C GLN A 63 5.06 9.59 -13.23
N LYS A 64 5.87 9.47 -14.27
CA LYS A 64 7.10 10.27 -14.39
C LYS A 64 6.71 11.62 -14.98
N LYS A 65 6.97 12.70 -14.26
CA LYS A 65 7.02 14.03 -14.87
C LYS A 65 8.11 14.10 -15.94
#